data_AF-A0A317CVE0-F1
#
_entry.id   AF-A0A317CVE0-F1
#
_cell.length_a   1.000
_cell.length_b   1.000
_cell.length_c   1.000
_cell.angle_alpha   90.00
_cell.angle_beta   90.00
_cell.angle_gamma   90.00
#
_symmetry.space_group_name_H-M   'P 1'
#
loop_
_entity.id
_entity.type
_entity.pdbx_description
1 polymer ?
#
loop_
_entity_poly.entity_id
_entity_poly.type
_entity_poly.pdbx_seq_one_letter_code
_entity_poly.pdbx_strand_id
1 'polypeptide(L)' 'MTEIWMWLTDLGNSKILALLIFFPLFVGMLLYVYTGKQRSERLESYKNIPLDDEPNDIAQKGGK' A
#
# COMPACT_ATOMS: atom_id res chain seq x y z
N MET A 1 26.22 -17.57 20.45
CA MET A 1 24.94 -18.09 19.90
C MET A 1 23.71 -17.72 20.76
N THR A 2 23.84 -17.55 22.08
CA THR A 2 22.74 -17.11 22.98
C THR A 2 22.55 -15.59 23.04
N GLU A 3 23.59 -14.83 22.72
CA GLU A 3 23.61 -13.36 22.79
C GLU A 3 22.48 -12.70 21.99
N ILE A 4 22.14 -13.25 20.81
CA ILE A 4 21.04 -12.75 19.97
C ILE A 4 19.70 -12.90 20.69
N TRP A 5 19.49 -14.02 21.38
CA TRP A 5 18.27 -14.26 22.16
C TRP A 5 18.18 -13.34 23.37
N MET A 6 19.30 -13.09 24.06
CA MET A 6 19.34 -12.16 25.18
C MET A 6 19.09 -10.72 24.73
N TRP A 7 19.69 -10.31 23.62
CA TRP A 7 19.46 -9.00 22.99
C TRP A 7 18.00 -8.82 22.53
N LEU A 8 17.36 -9.88 22.03
CA LEU A 8 15.96 -9.86 21.59
C LEU A 8 15.00 -9.66 22.77
N THR A 9 15.29 -10.29 23.90
CA THR A 9 14.48 -10.19 25.12
C THR A 9 14.75 -8.93 25.93
N ASP A 10 15.79 -8.17 25.58
CA ASP A 10 16.11 -6.90 26.23
C ASP A 10 15.11 -5.82 25.80
N LEU A 11 14.29 -5.36 26.76
CA LEU A 11 13.28 -4.35 26.54
C LEU A 11 13.89 -2.99 26.14
N GLY A 12 15.16 -2.73 26.49
CA GLY A 12 15.92 -1.56 26.04
C GLY A 12 16.04 -1.49 24.51
N ASN A 13 16.00 -2.64 23.84
CA ASN A 13 16.16 -2.75 22.39
C ASN A 13 14.82 -2.78 21.64
N SER A 14 13.70 -2.71 22.36
CA SER A 14 12.33 -2.76 21.81
C SER A 14 12.09 -1.76 20.69
N LYS A 15 12.67 -0.55 20.78
CA LYS A 15 12.56 0.49 19.73
C LYS A 15 13.26 0.07 18.43
N ILE A 16 14.46 -0.51 18.54
CA ILE A 16 15.25 -0.96 17.40
C ILE A 16 14.57 -2.18 16.76
N LEU A 17 14.09 -3.12 17.59
CA LEU A 17 13.32 -4.27 17.15
C LEU A 17 12.04 -3.87 16.41
N ALA A 18 11.27 -2.94 16.96
CA ALA A 18 10.08 -2.42 16.32
C ALA A 18 10.42 -1.83 14.95
N LEU A 19 11.47 -1.02 14.84
CA LEU A 19 11.91 -0.45 13.56
C LEU A 19 12.27 -1.54 12.54
N LEU A 20 13.06 -2.54 12.97
CA LEU A 20 13.49 -3.66 12.13
C LEU A 20 12.34 -4.55 11.66
N ILE A 21 11.20 -4.58 12.37
CA ILE A 21 10.04 -5.36 11.97
C ILE A 21 9.10 -4.49 11.11
N PHE A 22 8.68 -3.33 11.62
CA PHE A 22 7.67 -2.51 10.96
C PHE A 22 8.14 -1.91 9.64
N PHE A 23 9.40 -1.48 9.55
CA PHE A 23 9.91 -0.86 8.33
C PHE A 23 9.96 -1.83 7.14
N PRO A 24 10.61 -3.01 7.22
CA PRO A 24 10.60 -3.95 6.11
C PRO A 24 9.23 -4.58 5.88
N LEU A 25 8.37 -4.72 6.90
CA LEU A 25 6.97 -5.11 6.67
C LEU A 25 6.25 -4.06 5.81
N PHE A 26 6.43 -2.77 6.11
CA PHE A 26 5.84 -1.68 5.33
C PHE A 26 6.38 -1.67 3.89
N VAL A 27 7.71 -1.68 3.71
CA VAL A 27 8.32 -1.73 2.37
C VAL A 27 7.90 -3.00 1.62
N GLY A 28 7.87 -4.15 2.29
CA GLY A 28 7.40 -5.41 1.74
C GLY A 28 5.94 -5.34 1.29
N MET A 29 5.08 -4.64 2.04
CA MET A 29 3.69 -4.42 1.65
C MET A 29 3.56 -3.52 0.42
N LEU A 30 4.35 -2.45 0.32
CA LEU A 30 4.41 -1.63 -0.89
C LEU A 30 4.84 -2.46 -2.09
N LEU A 31 5.92 -3.23 -1.96
CA LEU A 31 6.37 -4.12 -3.03
C LEU A 31 5.28 -5.14 -3.41
N TYR A 32 4.61 -5.75 -2.43
CA TYR A 32 3.52 -6.71 -2.69
C TYR A 32 2.32 -6.10 -3.43
N VAL A 33 1.98 -4.85 -3.12
CA VAL A 33 0.87 -4.14 -3.76
C VAL A 33 1.25 -3.71 -5.18
N TYR A 34 2.41 -3.09 -5.36
CA TYR A 34 2.79 -2.41 -6.60
C TYR A 34 3.54 -3.27 -7.60
N THR A 35 4.15 -4.39 -7.19
CA THR A 35 4.92 -5.26 -8.11
C THR A 35 3.99 -6.19 -8.91
N GLY A 36 2.75 -6.42 -8.48
CA GLY A 36 1.81 -7.28 -9.17
C GLY A 36 1.09 -6.58 -10.33
N LYS A 37 1.48 -6.88 -11.58
CA LYS A 37 0.89 -6.28 -12.80
C LYS A 37 -0.66 -6.39 -12.86
N GLN A 38 -1.21 -7.53 -12.47
CA GLN A 38 -2.68 -7.74 -12.39
C GLN A 38 -3.37 -6.86 -11.34
N ARG A 39 -2.68 -6.45 -10.27
CA ARG A 39 -3.25 -5.58 -9.23
C ARG A 39 -3.16 -4.11 -9.60
N SER A 40 -2.10 -3.72 -10.30
CA SER A 40 -1.95 -2.37 -10.83
C SER A 40 -2.97 -2.08 -11.92
N GLU A 41 -3.29 -3.04 -12.81
CA GLU A 41 -4.34 -2.86 -13.84
C GLU A 41 -5.72 -2.53 -13.24
N ARG A 42 -6.06 -3.15 -12.11
CA ARG A 42 -7.31 -2.85 -11.39
C ARG A 42 -7.30 -1.49 -10.70
N LEU A 43 -6.13 -0.97 -10.33
CA LEU A 43 -6.01 0.38 -9.77
C LEU A 43 -6.08 1.43 -10.89
N GLU A 44 -5.50 1.13 -12.06
CA GLU A 44 -5.61 2.00 -13.23
C GLU A 44 -7.03 2.11 -13.77
N SER A 45 -7.85 1.05 -13.68
CA SER A 45 -9.26 1.12 -14.11
C SER A 45 -10.11 2.12 -13.32
N TYR A 46 -9.67 2.54 -12.14
CA TYR A 46 -10.33 3.55 -11.30
C TYR A 46 -9.75 4.96 -11.43
N LYS A 47 -8.75 5.16 -12.30
CA LYS A 47 -8.08 6.46 -12.47
C LYS A 47 -9.01 7.57 -12.95
N ASN A 48 -10.00 7.21 -13.78
CA ASN A 48 -10.94 8.13 -14.39
C ASN A 48 -12.36 7.89 -13.85
N ILE A 49 -12.51 7.69 -12.54
CA ILE A 49 -13.85 7.70 -11.94
C ILE A 49 -14.34 9.15 -12.01
N PRO A 50 -15.45 9.44 -12.72
CA PRO A 50 -16.02 10.77 -12.73
C PRO A 50 -16.39 11.14 -11.30
N LEU A 51 -15.96 12.33 -10.86
CA LEU A 51 -16.34 12.86 -9.56
C LEU A 51 -17.82 13.26 -9.61
N ASP A 52 -18.56 13.08 -8.51
CA ASP A 52 -20.00 13.42 -8.45
C ASP A 52 -20.26 14.91 -8.75
N ASP A 53 -19.25 15.77 -8.61
CA ASP A 53 -19.30 17.21 -8.87
C ASP A 53 -18.90 17.59 -10.32
N GLU A 54 -18.40 16.65 -11.14
CA GLU A 54 -18.12 16.90 -12.55
C GLU A 54 -19.42 16.83 -13.37
N PRO A 55 -19.75 17.84 -14.18
CA PRO A 55 -20.90 17.75 -15.08
C PRO A 55 -20.71 16.57 -16.03
N ASN A 56 -21.58 15.58 -15.93
CA ASN A 56 -21.60 14.40 -16.80
C ASN A 56 -21.94 14.81 -18.25
N ASP A 57 -20.95 15.28 -19.01
CA ASP A 57 -21.08 15.63 -20.43
C ASP A 57 -21.41 14.41 -21.32
N ILE A 58 -21.38 13.20 -20.76
CA ILE A 58 -21.65 11.94 -21.46
C ILE A 58 -23.17 11.69 -21.63
N ALA A 59 -24.04 12.39 -20.88
CA ALA A 59 -25.48 12.18 -20.96
C ALA A 59 -26.22 12.98 -22.06
N GLN A 60 -25.57 13.96 -22.72
CA GLN A 60 -26.27 14.85 -23.67
C GLN A 60 -26.12 14.50 -25.16
N LYS A 61 -25.27 13.56 -25.56
CA LYS A 61 -24.99 13.30 -26.99
C LYS A 61 -25.74 12.10 -27.59
N GLY A 62 -26.94 11.81 -27.08
CA GLY A 62 -27.72 10.61 -27.44
C GLY A 62 -29.21 10.81 -27.70
N GLY A 63 -29.67 12.03 -28.01
CA GLY A 63 -31.08 12.31 -28.28
C GLY A 63 -31.27 13.23 -29.48
N LYS A 64 -31.55 12.62 -30.64
CA LYS A 64 -32.08 13.17 -31.92
C LYS A 64 -31.79 14.62 -32.27
#